data_AF-C6A063-F1
#
_entry.id   AF-C6A063-F1
#
_cell.length_a   1.000
_cell.length_b   1.000
_cell.length_c   1.000
_cell.angle_alpha   90.00
_cell.angle_beta   90.00
_cell.angle_gamma   90.00
#
_symmetry.space_group_name_H-M   'P 1'
#
loop_
_entity.id
_entity.type
_entity.pdbx_description
1 polymer ?
#
loop_
_entity_poly.entity_id
_entity_poly.type
_entity_poly.pdbx_seq_one_letter_code
_entity_poly.pdbx_strand_id
1 'polypeptide(L)'
;MKIVWEKEILAKDIKISPRPIWKCRSCPAYAKNPSCPPYTPSWKETKELMKHYEKTLLIKFEVDPEKFDDEKREVLTYLLNREQELFKNGNFYALAFFPGDCNYCKECEFKKTKKCKIPTKVRFSIDGVGIELSSIVNLNFSESVLYGLILID
;
A
#
# COMPACT_ATOMS: atom_id res chain seq x y z
N MET A 1 16.17 -2.40 -5.02
CA MET A 1 15.37 -2.97 -3.90
C MET A 1 15.59 -4.48 -3.79
N LYS A 2 15.35 -5.11 -2.64
CA LYS A 2 15.43 -6.57 -2.45
C LYS A 2 14.20 -7.11 -1.71
N ILE A 3 13.62 -8.20 -2.20
CA ILE A 3 12.55 -8.92 -1.48
C ILE A 3 13.20 -9.73 -0.36
N VAL A 4 12.81 -9.44 0.89
CA VAL A 4 13.28 -10.18 2.07
C VAL A 4 12.46 -11.46 2.24
N TRP A 5 11.14 -11.34 2.14
CA TRP A 5 10.20 -12.47 2.15
C TRP A 5 8.83 -12.05 1.62
N GLU A 6 8.06 -13.04 1.18
CA GLU A 6 6.63 -12.99 0.85
C GLU A 6 5.94 -14.06 1.69
N LYS A 7 4.86 -13.72 2.39
CA LYS A 7 4.08 -14.67 3.17
C LYS A 7 2.59 -14.46 2.96
N GLU A 8 1.85 -15.55 2.94
CA GLU A 8 0.40 -15.53 3.04
C GLU A 8 -0.02 -15.41 4.50
N ILE A 9 -0.98 -14.53 4.77
CA ILE A 9 -1.64 -14.37 6.07
C ILE A 9 -3.15 -14.36 5.90
N LEU A 10 -3.88 -14.62 6.98
CA LEU A 10 -5.33 -14.54 6.95
C LEU A 10 -5.77 -13.08 7.05
N ALA A 11 -6.71 -12.67 6.19
CA ALA A 11 -7.25 -11.31 6.17
C ALA A 11 -7.87 -10.91 7.52
N LYS A 12 -8.45 -11.89 8.24
CA LYS A 12 -9.06 -11.69 9.57
C LYS A 12 -8.05 -11.27 10.66
N ASP A 13 -6.76 -11.53 10.47
CA ASP A 13 -5.70 -11.15 11.42
C ASP A 13 -5.24 -9.69 11.22
N ILE A 14 -5.66 -9.05 10.13
CA ILE A 14 -5.34 -7.66 9.81
C ILE A 14 -6.30 -6.74 10.55
N LYS A 15 -5.77 -5.96 11.49
CA LYS A 15 -6.57 -4.99 12.23
C LYS A 15 -6.74 -3.70 11.44
N ILE A 16 -7.97 -3.23 11.35
CA ILE A 16 -8.33 -1.98 10.67
C ILE A 16 -8.93 -1.01 11.67
N SER A 17 -8.46 0.23 11.69
CA SER A 17 -8.91 1.25 12.62
C SER A 17 -8.68 2.66 12.08
N PRO A 18 -9.24 3.69 12.72
CA PRO A 18 -8.96 5.07 12.32
C PRO A 18 -7.53 5.52 12.65
N ARG A 19 -6.75 4.78 13.47
CA ARG A 19 -5.45 5.25 13.99
C ARG A 19 -4.43 5.60 12.89
N PRO A 20 -4.21 4.77 11.85
CA PRO A 20 -3.26 5.10 10.79
C PRO A 20 -3.69 6.34 10.01
N ILE A 21 -4.99 6.47 9.70
CA ILE A 21 -5.54 7.64 9.00
C ILE A 21 -5.36 8.93 9.82
N TRP A 22 -5.54 8.87 11.16
CA TRP A 22 -5.26 10.02 12.03
C TRP A 22 -3.78 10.41 11.99
N LYS A 23 -2.85 9.43 11.96
CA LYS A 23 -1.42 9.70 11.76
C LYS A 23 -1.12 10.28 10.38
N CYS A 24 -1.82 9.84 9.33
CA CYS A 24 -1.67 10.42 7.99
C CYS A 24 -1.95 11.92 7.97
N ARG A 25 -2.82 12.47 8.83
CA ARG A 25 -3.12 13.92 8.87
C ARG A 25 -1.91 14.78 9.27
N SER A 26 -0.93 14.20 9.94
CA SER A 26 0.36 14.84 10.25
C SER A 26 1.48 14.51 9.26
N CYS A 27 1.22 13.68 8.24
CA CYS A 27 2.21 13.28 7.25
C CYS A 27 2.44 14.39 6.21
N PRO A 28 3.68 14.69 5.82
CA PRO A 28 3.97 15.63 4.73
C PRO A 28 3.30 15.25 3.40
N ALA A 29 2.97 13.98 3.17
CA ALA A 29 2.29 13.50 1.96
C ALA A 29 0.75 13.63 2.00
N TYR A 30 0.16 14.03 3.13
CA TYR A 30 -1.30 14.13 3.29
C TYR A 30 -1.95 14.96 2.19
N ALA A 31 -3.03 14.44 1.59
CA ALA A 31 -3.79 15.09 0.51
C ALA A 31 -2.98 15.51 -0.74
N LYS A 32 -1.73 15.01 -0.91
CA LYS A 32 -0.86 15.40 -2.04
C LYS A 32 -1.08 14.58 -3.31
N ASN A 33 -1.61 13.36 -3.21
CA ASN A 33 -1.80 12.44 -4.32
C ASN A 33 -2.99 11.51 -4.03
N PRO A 34 -3.50 10.75 -5.02
CA PRO A 34 -4.70 9.92 -4.84
C PRO A 34 -4.47 8.65 -4.01
N SER A 35 -3.22 8.32 -3.66
CA SER A 35 -2.88 7.20 -2.76
C SER A 35 -3.11 7.55 -1.28
N CYS A 36 -3.35 8.83 -0.97
CA CYS A 36 -3.44 9.35 0.39
C CYS A 36 -4.85 9.88 0.73
N PRO A 37 -5.28 9.81 2.00
CA PRO A 37 -6.49 10.47 2.46
C PRO A 37 -6.45 11.99 2.20
N PRO A 38 -7.60 12.65 2.01
CA PRO A 38 -8.97 12.10 2.07
C PRO A 38 -9.45 11.47 0.75
N TYR A 39 -8.55 11.16 -0.18
CA TYR A 39 -8.89 10.61 -1.49
C TYR A 39 -8.89 9.07 -1.54
N THR A 40 -8.60 8.43 -0.41
CA THR A 40 -8.69 6.99 -0.18
C THR A 40 -10.04 6.64 0.44
N PRO A 41 -10.48 5.36 0.36
CA PRO A 41 -11.60 4.86 1.14
C PRO A 41 -11.40 5.09 2.64
N SER A 42 -12.50 5.26 3.36
CA SER A 42 -12.47 5.31 4.81
C SER A 42 -12.11 3.94 5.40
N TRP A 43 -11.55 3.94 6.61
CA TRP A 43 -11.27 2.70 7.35
C TRP A 43 -12.52 1.83 7.54
N LYS A 44 -13.74 2.40 7.49
CA LYS A 44 -15.00 1.65 7.55
C LYS A 44 -15.27 0.90 6.25
N GLU A 45 -15.08 1.55 5.10
CA GLU A 45 -15.18 0.92 3.78
C GLU A 45 -14.11 -0.16 3.62
N THR A 46 -12.88 0.09 4.09
CA THR A 46 -11.82 -0.92 4.12
C THR A 46 -12.19 -2.10 5.02
N LYS A 47 -12.79 -1.86 6.17
CA LYS A 47 -13.27 -2.93 7.06
C LYS A 47 -14.37 -3.77 6.42
N GLU A 48 -15.22 -3.16 5.59
CA GLU A 48 -16.22 -3.91 4.82
C GLU A 48 -15.55 -4.74 3.71
N LEU A 49 -14.69 -4.11 2.91
CA LEU A 49 -13.92 -4.77 1.85
C LEU A 49 -13.20 -6.03 2.36
N MET A 50 -12.55 -5.93 3.51
CA MET A 50 -11.75 -7.01 4.08
C MET A 50 -12.56 -8.24 4.51
N LYS A 51 -13.90 -8.16 4.59
CA LYS A 51 -14.76 -9.33 4.81
C LYS A 51 -14.90 -10.21 3.57
N HIS A 52 -14.56 -9.69 2.40
CA HIS A 52 -14.68 -10.38 1.12
C HIS A 52 -13.41 -11.10 0.69
N TYR A 53 -12.35 -11.09 1.52
CA TYR A 53 -11.08 -11.77 1.26
C TYR A 53 -10.77 -12.73 2.41
N GLU A 54 -10.31 -13.93 2.09
CA GLU A 54 -9.82 -14.89 3.10
C GLU A 54 -8.35 -14.63 3.43
N LYS A 55 -7.57 -14.27 2.41
CA LYS A 55 -6.10 -14.26 2.46
C LYS A 55 -5.52 -12.93 2.00
N THR A 56 -4.27 -12.73 2.34
CA THR A 56 -3.49 -11.56 1.92
C THR A 56 -2.03 -11.95 1.81
N LEU A 57 -1.37 -11.54 0.72
CA LEU A 57 0.08 -11.60 0.62
C LEU A 57 0.67 -10.37 1.29
N LEU A 58 1.54 -10.61 2.28
CA LEU A 58 2.36 -9.59 2.91
C LEU A 58 3.79 -9.77 2.45
N ILE A 59 4.38 -8.69 1.93
CA ILE A 59 5.68 -8.73 1.28
C ILE A 59 6.57 -7.69 1.93
N LYS A 60 7.76 -8.12 2.38
CA LYS A 60 8.76 -7.24 2.97
C LYS A 60 9.87 -6.98 1.95
N PHE A 61 10.13 -5.71 1.71
CA PHE A 61 11.21 -5.23 0.86
C PHE A 61 12.26 -4.54 1.72
N GLU A 62 13.52 -4.84 1.49
CA GLU A 62 14.66 -4.09 1.96
C GLU A 62 15.01 -3.05 0.88
N VAL A 63 15.22 -1.80 1.32
CA VAL A 63 15.56 -0.69 0.43
C VAL A 63 16.78 0.06 0.91
N ASP A 64 17.61 0.50 -0.03
CA ASP A 64 18.77 1.35 0.21
C ASP A 64 18.31 2.79 0.55
N PRO A 65 18.64 3.32 1.75
CA PRO A 65 18.30 4.69 2.12
C PRO A 65 18.81 5.76 1.14
N GLU A 66 19.97 5.54 0.50
CA GLU A 66 20.55 6.49 -0.44
C GLU A 66 19.79 6.54 -1.77
N LYS A 67 19.05 5.47 -2.10
CA LYS A 67 18.27 5.32 -3.34
C LYS A 67 16.78 5.16 -3.06
N PHE A 68 16.33 5.59 -1.88
CA PHE A 68 15.01 5.28 -1.36
C PHE A 68 13.87 5.58 -2.34
N ASP A 69 13.88 6.74 -3.01
CA ASP A 69 12.82 7.11 -3.95
C ASP A 69 12.76 6.22 -5.19
N ASP A 70 13.92 5.84 -5.72
CA ASP A 70 14.01 4.97 -6.90
C ASP A 70 13.60 3.55 -6.53
N GLU A 71 14.12 3.03 -5.42
CA GLU A 71 13.77 1.69 -4.94
C GLU A 71 12.33 1.59 -4.46
N LYS A 72 11.76 2.65 -3.90
CA LYS A 72 10.32 2.71 -3.61
C LYS A 72 9.51 2.58 -4.90
N ARG A 73 9.90 3.26 -6.00
CA ARG A 73 9.21 3.11 -7.30
C ARG A 73 9.33 1.68 -7.86
N GLU A 74 10.46 1.03 -7.65
CA GLU A 74 10.63 -0.40 -7.99
C GLU A 74 9.66 -1.27 -7.17
N VAL A 75 9.53 -1.03 -5.86
CA VAL A 75 8.58 -1.74 -5.00
C VAL A 75 7.13 -1.53 -5.45
N LEU A 76 6.72 -0.29 -5.74
CA LEU A 76 5.37 -0.01 -6.25
C LEU A 76 5.11 -0.77 -7.56
N THR A 77 6.10 -0.80 -8.46
CA THR A 77 6.01 -1.47 -9.76
C THR A 77 5.94 -2.98 -9.61
N TYR A 78 6.73 -3.53 -8.69
CA TYR A 78 6.67 -4.94 -8.34
C TYR A 78 5.27 -5.34 -7.85
N LEU A 79 4.67 -4.55 -6.94
CA LEU A 79 3.32 -4.83 -6.43
C LEU A 79 2.25 -4.82 -7.53
N LEU A 80 2.33 -3.88 -8.48
CA LEU A 80 1.41 -3.85 -9.63
C LEU A 80 1.59 -5.06 -10.56
N ASN A 81 2.84 -5.45 -10.84
CA ASN A 81 3.12 -6.62 -11.66
C ASN A 81 2.62 -7.91 -10.97
N ARG A 82 2.86 -8.02 -9.66
CA ARG A 82 2.41 -9.16 -8.86
C ARG A 82 0.88 -9.25 -8.80
N GLU A 83 0.20 -8.12 -8.61
CA GLU A 83 -1.27 -8.03 -8.71
C GLU A 83 -1.77 -8.49 -10.09
N GLN A 84 -1.11 -8.07 -11.18
CA GLN A 84 -1.46 -8.50 -12.53
C GLN A 84 -1.22 -10.00 -12.78
N GLU A 85 -0.15 -10.57 -12.22
CA GLU A 85 0.12 -12.01 -12.29
C GLU A 85 -0.94 -12.81 -11.54
N LEU A 86 -1.29 -12.39 -10.33
CA LEU A 86 -2.34 -13.02 -9.53
C LEU A 86 -3.68 -13.00 -10.26
N PHE A 87 -4.03 -11.87 -10.87
CA PHE A 87 -5.21 -11.75 -11.72
C PHE A 87 -5.22 -12.78 -12.86
N LYS A 88 -4.10 -12.93 -13.59
CA LYS A 88 -3.97 -13.91 -14.68
C LYS A 88 -4.09 -15.36 -14.19
N ASN A 89 -3.80 -15.60 -12.92
CA ASN A 89 -3.86 -16.92 -12.27
C ASN A 89 -5.20 -17.18 -11.55
N GLY A 90 -6.23 -16.37 -11.81
CA GLY A 90 -7.59 -16.61 -11.29
C GLY A 90 -7.98 -15.77 -10.06
N ASN A 91 -7.07 -14.99 -9.48
CA ASN A 91 -7.40 -14.04 -8.42
C ASN A 91 -7.94 -12.74 -9.03
N PHE A 92 -9.14 -12.79 -9.61
CA PHE A 92 -9.68 -11.69 -10.43
C PHE A 92 -9.89 -10.39 -9.66
N TYR A 93 -10.01 -10.45 -8.34
CA TYR A 93 -10.14 -9.29 -7.45
C TYR A 93 -8.88 -9.04 -6.64
N ALA A 94 -7.71 -9.52 -7.09
CA ALA A 94 -6.44 -9.21 -6.46
C ALA A 94 -6.26 -7.68 -6.37
N LEU A 95 -5.94 -7.19 -5.16
CA LEU A 95 -5.85 -5.75 -4.90
C LEU A 95 -4.63 -5.40 -4.06
N ALA A 96 -3.70 -4.67 -4.66
CA ALA A 96 -2.48 -4.22 -4.00
C ALA A 96 -2.67 -2.93 -3.19
N PHE A 97 -1.96 -2.82 -2.07
CA PHE A 97 -1.78 -1.60 -1.27
C PHE A 97 -0.30 -1.24 -1.16
N PHE A 98 -0.02 0.05 -1.29
CA PHE A 98 1.34 0.58 -1.33
C PHE A 98 1.93 0.84 0.07
N PRO A 99 3.26 0.65 0.24
CA PRO A 99 3.99 1.12 1.41
C PRO A 99 4.11 2.64 1.39
N GLY A 100 3.15 3.31 2.03
CA GLY A 100 3.04 4.76 2.00
C GLY A 100 2.58 5.28 0.64
N ASP A 101 2.87 6.56 0.36
CA ASP A 101 2.32 7.29 -0.76
C ASP A 101 2.96 6.96 -2.13
N CYS A 102 2.24 7.23 -3.21
CA CYS A 102 2.73 7.05 -4.58
C CYS A 102 3.81 8.09 -4.94
N ASN A 103 4.95 7.63 -5.47
CA ASN A 103 6.07 8.49 -5.90
C ASN A 103 6.48 8.30 -7.38
N TYR A 104 5.56 7.85 -8.25
CA TYR A 104 5.85 7.65 -9.68
C TYR A 104 6.19 8.92 -10.44
N CYS A 105 5.58 10.04 -10.09
CA CYS A 105 5.78 11.32 -10.76
C CYS A 105 6.78 12.16 -9.97
N LYS A 106 7.76 12.76 -10.66
CA LYS A 106 8.63 13.79 -10.07
C LYS A 106 7.81 14.94 -9.48
N GLU A 107 6.79 15.38 -10.21
CA GLU A 107 5.77 16.31 -9.73
C GLU A 107 4.37 15.73 -9.93
N CYS A 108 3.62 15.56 -8.84
CA CYS A 108 2.25 15.05 -8.89
C CYS A 108 1.26 16.18 -9.20
N GLU A 109 0.72 16.20 -10.42
CA GLU A 109 -0.28 17.19 -10.85
C GLU A 109 -1.61 17.11 -10.12
N PHE A 110 -1.89 15.97 -9.47
CA PHE A 110 -3.10 15.76 -8.69
C PHE A 110 -3.32 16.87 -7.65
N LYS A 111 -2.26 17.47 -7.11
CA LYS A 111 -2.36 18.63 -6.20
C LYS A 111 -3.14 19.79 -6.80
N LYS A 112 -2.91 20.07 -8.08
CA LYS A 112 -3.49 21.20 -8.83
C LYS A 112 -4.83 20.81 -9.47
N THR A 113 -4.88 19.64 -10.10
CA THR A 113 -6.01 19.26 -10.98
C THR A 113 -7.01 18.32 -10.33
N LYS A 114 -6.66 17.71 -9.19
CA LYS A 114 -7.41 16.58 -8.58
C LYS A 114 -7.62 15.40 -9.53
N LYS A 115 -6.79 15.28 -10.57
CA LYS A 115 -6.85 14.20 -11.56
C LYS A 115 -5.48 13.56 -11.71
N CYS A 116 -5.41 12.23 -11.53
CA CYS A 116 -4.20 11.47 -11.79
C CYS A 116 -4.01 11.30 -13.30
N LYS A 117 -2.79 11.55 -13.80
CA LYS A 117 -2.43 11.29 -15.21
C LYS A 117 -2.22 9.80 -15.52
N ILE A 118 -1.96 8.99 -14.50
CA ILE A 118 -1.68 7.55 -14.61
C ILE A 118 -2.53 6.73 -13.60
N PRO A 119 -3.87 6.83 -13.67
CA PRO A 119 -4.75 6.21 -12.67
C PRO A 119 -4.60 4.67 -12.60
N THR A 120 -4.15 4.03 -13.68
CA THR A 120 -3.91 2.58 -13.72
C THR A 120 -2.74 2.13 -12.87
N LYS A 121 -1.81 3.03 -12.53
CA LYS A 121 -0.59 2.73 -11.75
C LYS A 121 -0.66 3.11 -10.28
N VAL A 122 -1.73 3.76 -9.82
CA VAL A 122 -1.83 4.16 -8.41
C VAL A 122 -2.65 3.15 -7.62
N ARG A 123 -2.20 2.84 -6.40
CA ARG A 123 -2.96 2.12 -5.39
C ARG A 123 -3.00 2.94 -4.10
N PHE A 124 -3.95 2.65 -3.23
CA PHE A 124 -4.02 3.30 -1.92
C PHE A 124 -2.88 2.83 -1.02
N SER A 125 -2.40 3.73 -0.17
CA SER A 125 -1.43 3.38 0.87
C SER A 125 -2.07 2.54 1.97
N ILE A 126 -1.31 1.61 2.57
CA ILE A 126 -1.76 0.78 3.70
C ILE A 126 -2.30 1.65 4.85
N ASP A 127 -1.55 2.68 5.25
CA ASP A 127 -1.97 3.62 6.29
C ASP A 127 -3.18 4.46 5.87
N GLY A 128 -3.26 4.82 4.59
CA GLY A 128 -4.33 5.63 4.03
C GLY A 128 -5.70 4.95 4.04
N VAL A 129 -5.74 3.62 4.15
CA VAL A 129 -6.97 2.84 4.26
C VAL A 129 -7.23 2.33 5.69
N GLY A 130 -6.35 2.68 6.64
CA GLY A 130 -6.54 2.37 8.06
C GLY A 130 -6.08 0.98 8.49
N ILE A 131 -5.25 0.30 7.71
CA ILE A 131 -4.64 -0.98 8.10
C ILE A 131 -3.54 -0.72 9.15
N GLU A 132 -3.63 -1.36 10.31
CA GLU A 132 -2.58 -1.34 11.34
C GLU A 132 -1.51 -2.37 11.02
N LEU A 133 -0.45 -1.96 10.31
CA LEU A 133 0.65 -2.86 9.94
C LEU A 133 1.28 -3.57 11.16
N SER A 134 1.33 -2.91 12.32
CA SER A 134 1.80 -3.50 13.59
C SER A 134 0.97 -4.68 14.11
N SER A 135 -0.22 -4.96 13.56
CA SER A 135 -0.99 -6.15 13.95
C SER A 135 -0.50 -7.43 13.26
N ILE A 136 0.31 -7.32 12.20
CA ILE A 136 0.74 -8.44 11.35
C ILE A 136 2.26 -8.55 11.17
N VAL A 137 3.01 -7.53 11.62
CA VAL A 137 4.47 -7.52 11.67
C VAL A 137 4.99 -6.85 12.94
N ASN A 138 6.17 -7.29 13.40
CA ASN A 138 6.95 -6.55 14.37
C ASN A 138 7.77 -5.49 13.65
N LEU A 139 7.54 -4.21 13.96
CA LEU A 139 8.16 -3.08 13.27
C LEU A 139 9.52 -2.76 13.93
N ASN A 140 10.61 -2.94 13.18
CA ASN A 140 11.96 -2.53 13.58
C ASN A 140 12.36 -1.24 12.84
N PHE A 141 12.34 -0.11 13.54
CA PHE A 141 12.68 1.19 12.96
C PHE A 141 14.18 1.37 12.66
N SER A 142 15.01 0.40 13.02
CA SER A 142 16.44 0.37 12.66
C SER A 142 16.67 -0.18 11.25
N GLU A 143 15.62 -0.74 10.62
CA GLU A 143 15.68 -1.31 9.28
C GLU A 143 15.09 -0.36 8.25
N SER A 144 15.74 -0.27 7.08
CA SER A 144 15.21 0.44 5.92
C SER A 144 14.36 -0.53 5.08
N VAL A 145 13.10 -0.69 5.48
CA VAL A 145 12.19 -1.68 4.89
C VAL A 145 10.83 -1.08 4.53
N LEU A 146 10.23 -1.63 3.48
CA LEU A 146 8.87 -1.31 3.04
C LEU A 146 8.01 -2.59 3.08
N TYR A 147 6.73 -2.44 3.40
CA TYR A 147 5.78 -3.55 3.42
C TYR A 147 4.66 -3.31 2.42
N GLY A 148 4.51 -4.22 1.46
CA GLY A 148 3.37 -4.24 0.55
C GLY A 148 2.33 -5.27 0.99
N LEU A 149 1.07 -5.02 0.64
CA LEU A 149 -0.02 -5.98 0.81
C LEU A 149 -0.71 -6.21 -0.52
N ILE A 150 -1.13 -7.45 -0.79
CA ILE A 150 -2.02 -7.78 -1.91
C ILE A 150 -3.13 -8.69 -1.38
N LEU A 151 -4.38 -8.21 -1.40
CA LEU A 151 -5.53 -9.05 -1.08
C LEU A 151 -5.70 -10.09 -2.18
N ILE A 152 -5.96 -11.34 -1.79
CA ILE A 152 -6.16 -12.48 -2.69
C ILE A 152 -7.29 -13.35 -2.13
N ASP A 153 -8.00 -14.04 -3.03
CA ASP A 153 -9.12 -14.93 -2.69
C ASP A 153 -8.62 -16.30 -2.25
#